data_AF-A0AA91T162-F1
#
_entry.id   AF-A0AA91T162-F1
#
_cell.length_a   1.000
_cell.length_b   1.000
_cell.length_c   1.000
_cell.angle_alpha   90.00
_cell.angle_beta   90.00
_cell.angle_gamma   90.00
#
_symmetry.space_group_name_H-M   'P 1'
#
loop_
_entity.id
_entity.type
_entity.pdbx_description
1 polymer ?
#
loop_
_entity_poly.entity_id
_entity_poly.type
_entity_poly.pdbx_seq_one_letter_code
_entity_poly.pdbx_strand_id
1 'polypeptide(L)'
;MSLAMPSIVGALACQKNSFLKTLQTVVMSCKEYEALSPSKEKQGKKNAQAKEKLYAVEFKDTVLFPEGGGQPSDTGAIILPNETAIEVQQVLRQGLKAVHVVPQPVEIGTNVTLKVDWDRRIDIMQQHTGQHLISAVFDTYDLETLSWSMGDMINYIELPKKVDDDILEEVSQKVNDLILQAIPITVTTPDEHGGEIDTSHIPDDYDLSKGIIRIVKIGDLDANPCCGTHLTSTSQVQGVSFLHQANIRGGHSRLHFVCGSRVSKLLTSYHKILKDTSGSSLSCSIEEVSQKVSDLNMNYKKSQSRESSLLKELAKIRADEVFNIFKNKTATLATEYRSDNSAEYLTLFQKELLTLINGNKDSGVNLTDSCTIVLINGDYKSGTGGMVKIMGPRAEEIQGELKKLLSNLKGGGKGASFQGKITRYEKGELESVLRYLESESN
;
A
#
# COMPACT_ATOMS: atom_id res chain seq x y z
N MET A 1 -12.73 54.65 9.55
CA MET A 1 -11.27 54.39 9.52
C MET A 1 -10.99 53.54 8.29
N SER A 2 -10.11 53.97 7.38
CA SER A 2 -9.65 53.12 6.28
C SER A 2 -8.91 51.94 6.90
N LEU A 3 -9.48 50.73 6.79
CA LEU A 3 -8.79 49.52 7.18
C LEU A 3 -7.57 49.40 6.24
N ALA A 4 -6.36 49.40 6.82
CA ALA A 4 -5.13 49.18 6.06
C ALA A 4 -5.25 47.88 5.23
N MET A 5 -4.62 47.86 4.05
CA MET A 5 -4.71 46.71 3.13
C MET A 5 -4.24 45.41 3.81
N PRO A 6 -4.89 44.27 3.51
CA PRO A 6 -4.49 42.98 4.05
C PRO A 6 -3.09 42.59 3.54
N SER A 7 -2.36 41.86 4.38
CA SER A 7 -1.07 41.26 4.02
C SER A 7 -1.25 40.23 2.92
N ILE A 8 -0.28 40.18 2.01
CA ILE A 8 -0.29 39.31 0.85
C ILE A 8 0.57 38.06 1.05
N VAL A 9 0.28 37.01 0.29
CA VAL A 9 1.14 35.82 0.20
C VAL A 9 2.53 36.21 -0.31
N GLY A 10 3.55 35.79 0.44
CA GLY A 10 4.93 36.27 0.34
C GLY A 10 5.31 37.22 1.48
N ALA A 11 4.33 37.81 2.17
CA ALA A 11 4.52 38.79 3.23
C ALA A 11 3.68 38.52 4.49
N LEU A 12 3.01 37.35 4.58
CA LEU A 12 2.17 36.99 5.73
C LEU A 12 3.01 36.85 7.00
N ALA A 13 2.40 37.07 8.17
CA ALA A 13 3.07 36.90 9.46
C ALA A 13 3.74 35.52 9.61
N CYS A 14 3.06 34.45 9.19
CA CYS A 14 3.63 33.09 9.20
C CYS A 14 4.83 32.89 8.26
N GLN A 15 4.95 33.69 7.20
CA GLN A 15 6.06 33.64 6.25
C GLN A 15 7.22 34.53 6.68
N LYS A 16 6.95 35.61 7.41
CA LYS A 16 7.96 36.47 8.04
C LYS A 16 8.58 35.83 9.28
N ASN A 17 7.75 35.16 10.09
CA ASN A 17 8.17 34.43 11.27
C ASN A 17 7.40 33.11 11.36
N SER A 18 8.01 32.03 10.88
CA SER A 18 7.39 30.70 10.85
C SER A 18 7.21 30.06 12.24
N PHE A 19 7.86 30.62 13.27
CA PHE A 19 7.71 30.21 14.67
C PHE A 19 6.63 30.99 15.43
N LEU A 20 6.00 31.99 14.79
CA LEU A 20 4.86 32.68 15.38
C LEU A 20 3.70 31.70 15.53
N LYS A 21 3.20 31.54 16.77
CA LYS A 21 2.12 30.58 17.09
C LYS A 21 0.75 31.22 17.17
N THR A 22 0.71 32.50 17.52
CA THR A 22 -0.51 33.28 17.67
C THR A 22 -0.35 34.66 17.06
N LEU A 23 -1.45 35.22 16.57
CA LEU A 23 -1.48 36.57 16.00
C LEU A 23 -2.82 37.24 16.28
N GLN A 24 -2.79 38.44 16.87
CA GLN A 24 -3.95 39.32 16.90
C GLN A 24 -4.14 39.99 15.54
N THR A 25 -5.34 39.91 14.99
CA THR A 25 -5.66 40.40 13.65
C THR A 25 -7.12 40.86 13.56
N VAL A 26 -7.50 41.45 12.43
CA VAL A 26 -8.85 41.97 12.18
C VAL A 26 -9.49 41.19 11.04
N VAL A 27 -10.77 40.86 11.18
CA VAL A 27 -11.58 40.26 10.10
C VAL A 27 -11.85 41.30 9.02
N MET A 28 -11.40 41.04 7.79
CA MET A 28 -11.51 41.97 6.65
C MET A 28 -12.67 41.63 5.73
N SER A 29 -12.97 40.33 5.56
CA SER A 29 -14.12 39.87 4.80
C SER A 29 -14.63 38.54 5.37
N CYS A 30 -15.93 38.30 5.24
CA CYS A 30 -16.56 37.02 5.54
C CYS A 30 -17.70 36.80 4.53
N LYS A 31 -17.65 35.71 3.76
CA LYS A 31 -18.64 35.38 2.73
C LYS A 31 -18.99 33.90 2.81
N GLU A 32 -20.18 33.51 2.37
CA GLU A 32 -20.53 32.09 2.22
C GLU A 32 -19.54 31.44 1.24
N TYR A 33 -18.96 30.30 1.64
CA TYR A 33 -17.98 29.57 0.86
C TYR A 33 -18.68 28.53 0.00
N GLU A 34 -18.65 28.73 -1.31
CA GLU A 34 -19.07 27.72 -2.28
C GLU A 34 -17.86 26.87 -2.65
N ALA A 35 -17.87 25.59 -2.24
CA ALA A 35 -16.84 24.65 -2.64
C ALA A 35 -16.83 24.52 -4.18
N LEU A 36 -15.69 24.84 -4.81
CA LEU A 36 -15.46 24.54 -6.20
C LEU A 36 -15.59 23.01 -6.36
N SER A 37 -16.49 22.57 -7.22
CA SER A 37 -16.66 21.13 -7.48
C SER A 37 -15.35 20.59 -8.06
N PRO A 38 -14.77 19.51 -7.50
CA PRO A 38 -13.57 18.92 -8.08
C PRO A 38 -13.87 18.50 -9.52
N SER A 39 -12.92 18.76 -10.42
CA SER A 39 -12.91 18.27 -11.80
C SER A 39 -13.25 16.78 -11.80
N LYS A 40 -14.18 16.40 -12.70
CA LYS A 40 -14.83 15.08 -12.78
C LYS A 40 -13.84 13.94 -12.95
N GLU A 41 -13.28 13.40 -11.85
CA GLU A 41 -12.65 12.08 -11.85
C GLU A 41 -12.56 11.51 -10.43
N LYS A 42 -13.72 11.01 -9.96
CA LYS A 42 -13.92 9.89 -9.00
C LYS A 42 -15.30 10.03 -8.34
N GLN A 43 -16.34 9.65 -9.07
CA GLN A 43 -17.65 9.39 -8.46
C GLN A 43 -17.70 7.98 -7.90
N GLY A 44 -17.50 7.87 -6.58
CA GLY A 44 -17.92 6.72 -5.78
C GLY A 44 -18.89 7.20 -4.71
N LYS A 45 -20.16 6.76 -4.81
CA LYS A 45 -21.30 7.10 -3.96
C LYS A 45 -20.96 7.14 -2.45
N LYS A 46 -21.18 8.27 -1.80
CA LYS A 46 -21.52 8.35 -0.36
C LYS A 46 -22.66 9.34 -0.12
N ASN A 47 -23.49 8.96 0.83
CA ASN A 47 -24.81 9.51 1.18
C ASN A 47 -24.83 11.04 1.33
N ALA A 48 -25.94 11.64 0.91
CA ALA A 48 -26.25 13.05 1.11
C ALA A 48 -26.46 13.35 2.60
N GLN A 49 -25.38 13.68 3.30
CA GLN A 49 -25.45 14.52 4.49
C GLN A 49 -25.73 15.96 4.05
N ALA A 50 -26.57 16.67 4.80
CA ALA A 50 -26.82 18.10 4.58
C ALA A 50 -25.47 18.82 4.47
N LYS A 51 -25.25 19.55 3.36
CA LYS A 51 -24.04 20.37 3.21
C LYS A 51 -24.04 21.40 4.33
N GLU A 52 -23.18 21.23 5.32
CA GLU A 52 -22.91 22.28 6.30
C GLU A 52 -22.46 23.53 5.55
N LYS A 53 -23.05 24.68 5.89
CA LYS A 53 -22.67 25.95 5.31
C LYS A 53 -21.29 26.35 5.83
N LEU A 54 -20.37 26.62 4.93
CA LEU A 54 -19.03 27.09 5.25
C LEU A 54 -18.90 28.57 4.88
N TYR A 55 -17.90 29.23 5.46
CA TYR A 55 -17.62 30.65 5.23
C TYR A 55 -16.14 30.85 4.91
N ALA A 56 -15.88 31.71 3.94
CA ALA A 56 -14.57 32.17 3.53
C ALA A 56 -14.25 33.48 4.22
N VAL A 57 -13.20 33.48 5.05
CA VAL A 57 -12.80 34.61 5.89
C VAL A 57 -11.40 35.08 5.50
N GLU A 58 -11.25 36.37 5.20
CA GLU A 58 -9.96 37.03 5.01
C GLU A 58 -9.64 37.87 6.24
N PHE A 59 -8.40 37.79 6.73
CA PHE A 59 -7.90 38.61 7.83
C PHE A 59 -6.91 39.65 7.33
N LYS A 60 -6.65 40.69 8.14
CA LYS A 60 -5.65 41.71 7.84
C LYS A 60 -4.24 41.12 7.71
N ASP A 61 -3.94 40.10 8.50
CA ASP A 61 -2.74 39.28 8.42
C ASP A 61 -3.04 37.92 9.08
N THR A 62 -2.26 36.90 8.77
CA THR A 62 -2.49 35.54 9.28
C THR A 62 -1.23 34.81 9.72
N VAL A 63 -1.37 34.08 10.83
CA VAL A 63 -0.39 33.12 11.33
C VAL A 63 -0.62 31.72 10.76
N LEU A 64 -1.69 31.51 9.99
CA LEU A 64 -2.01 30.23 9.35
C LEU A 64 -1.57 30.29 7.88
N PHE A 65 -0.65 29.42 7.48
CA PHE A 65 -0.10 29.38 6.14
C PHE A 65 -1.16 28.82 5.17
N PRO A 66 -1.48 29.55 4.08
CA PRO A 66 -2.25 28.97 2.98
C PRO A 66 -1.40 27.92 2.26
N GLU A 67 -2.00 26.88 1.70
CA GLU A 67 -1.28 25.89 0.89
C GLU A 67 -0.41 26.53 -0.22
N GLY A 68 0.75 25.92 -0.53
CA GLY A 68 1.64 26.41 -1.58
C GLY A 68 3.01 25.72 -1.63
N GLY A 69 3.61 25.64 -2.82
CA GLY A 69 4.97 25.07 -3.00
C GLY A 69 5.10 23.59 -2.62
N GLY A 70 4.02 22.81 -2.72
CA GLY A 70 3.97 21.42 -2.24
C GLY A 70 3.72 21.27 -0.74
N GLN A 71 3.70 22.37 0.02
CA GLN A 71 3.38 22.39 1.44
C GLN A 71 1.84 22.45 1.65
N PRO A 72 1.26 21.54 2.45
CA PRO A 72 -0.15 21.61 2.81
C PRO A 72 -0.43 22.81 3.73
N SER A 73 -1.70 23.25 3.76
CA SER A 73 -2.12 24.34 4.64
C SER A 73 -2.01 23.96 6.12
N ASP A 74 -1.84 24.99 6.95
CA ASP A 74 -1.98 24.83 8.38
C ASP A 74 -3.42 24.63 8.81
N THR A 75 -3.57 23.97 9.96
CA THR A 75 -4.79 23.94 10.75
C THR A 75 -4.63 24.86 11.95
N GLY A 76 -5.75 25.20 12.60
CA GLY A 76 -5.72 26.06 13.76
C GLY A 76 -7.12 26.54 14.14
N ALA A 77 -7.16 27.61 14.93
CA ALA A 77 -8.40 28.18 15.42
C ALA A 77 -8.37 29.72 15.40
N ILE A 78 -9.57 30.29 15.27
CA ILE A 78 -9.85 31.71 15.49
C ILE A 78 -10.44 31.83 16.90
N ILE A 79 -9.79 32.60 17.76
CA ILE A 79 -10.26 32.90 19.11
C ILE A 79 -10.93 34.27 19.07
N LEU A 80 -12.25 34.28 19.32
CA LEU A 80 -13.07 35.48 19.38
C LEU A 80 -12.86 36.25 20.70
N PRO A 81 -13.31 37.52 20.80
CA PRO A 81 -13.22 38.31 22.04
C PRO A 81 -13.90 37.68 23.26
N ASN A 82 -14.93 36.86 23.03
CA ASN A 82 -15.65 36.10 24.06
C ASN A 82 -14.99 34.74 24.38
N GLU A 83 -13.73 34.55 23.97
CA GLU A 83 -12.94 33.32 24.15
C GLU A 83 -13.47 32.08 23.41
N THR A 84 -14.51 32.23 22.57
CA THR A 84 -14.98 31.15 21.73
C THR A 84 -13.95 30.83 20.65
N ALA A 85 -13.60 29.55 20.53
CA ALA A 85 -12.70 29.05 19.49
C ALA A 85 -13.51 28.52 18.30
N ILE A 86 -13.16 28.96 17.09
CA ILE A 86 -13.69 28.45 15.83
C ILE A 86 -12.56 27.73 15.10
N GLU A 87 -12.73 26.44 14.84
CA GLU A 87 -11.75 25.66 14.08
C GLU A 87 -11.72 26.09 12.60
N VAL A 88 -10.50 26.29 12.09
CA VAL A 88 -10.25 26.56 10.68
C VAL A 88 -10.07 25.22 9.97
N GLN A 89 -10.95 24.92 9.02
CA GLN A 89 -10.93 23.63 8.30
C GLN A 89 -9.79 23.56 7.28
N GLN A 90 -9.53 24.67 6.58
CA GLN A 90 -8.48 24.78 5.58
C GLN A 90 -8.16 26.25 5.32
N VAL A 91 -6.93 26.52 4.87
CA VAL A 91 -6.51 27.84 4.39
C VAL A 91 -6.09 27.73 2.93
N LEU A 92 -6.81 28.44 2.06
CA LEU A 92 -6.63 28.38 0.61
C LEU A 92 -5.86 29.61 0.13
N ARG A 93 -4.98 29.40 -0.86
CA ARG A 93 -4.38 30.50 -1.61
C ARG A 93 -5.30 30.88 -2.77
N GLN A 94 -5.65 32.16 -2.86
CA GLN A 94 -6.36 32.72 -4.02
C GLN A 94 -5.57 33.91 -4.55
N GLY A 95 -4.73 33.67 -5.58
CA GLY A 95 -3.72 34.63 -6.01
C GLY A 95 -2.78 35.01 -4.86
N LEU A 96 -2.83 36.28 -4.45
CA LEU A 96 -2.04 36.84 -3.34
C LEU A 96 -2.75 36.82 -1.97
N LYS A 97 -3.94 36.21 -1.87
CA LYS A 97 -4.76 36.20 -0.65
C LYS A 97 -4.70 34.86 0.08
N ALA A 98 -4.81 34.91 1.41
CA ALA A 98 -5.04 33.76 2.28
C ALA A 98 -6.52 33.74 2.73
N VAL A 99 -7.25 32.71 2.32
CA VAL A 99 -8.69 32.56 2.58
C VAL A 99 -8.92 31.41 3.55
N HIS A 100 -9.54 31.69 4.70
CA HIS A 100 -9.75 30.72 5.77
C HIS A 100 -11.17 30.18 5.69
N VAL A 101 -11.32 28.86 5.60
CA VAL A 101 -12.64 28.21 5.53
C VAL A 101 -13.05 27.74 6.90
N VAL A 102 -14.22 28.19 7.36
CA VAL A 102 -14.72 27.99 8.73
C VAL A 102 -16.20 27.57 8.72
N PRO A 103 -16.69 26.86 9.76
CA PRO A 103 -18.06 26.35 9.80
C PRO A 103 -19.13 27.40 10.17
N GLN A 104 -18.71 28.58 10.62
CA GLN A 104 -19.62 29.64 11.07
C GLN A 104 -19.10 31.02 10.66
N PRO A 105 -19.98 32.00 10.43
CA PRO A 105 -19.56 33.33 9.99
C PRO A 105 -18.82 34.06 11.13
N VAL A 106 -17.88 34.92 10.75
CA VAL A 106 -17.18 35.80 11.68
C VAL A 106 -17.47 37.24 11.30
N GLU A 107 -17.86 38.07 12.27
CA GLU A 107 -18.26 39.45 12.03
C GLU A 107 -17.07 40.30 11.52
N ILE A 108 -17.28 41.01 10.41
CA ILE A 108 -16.28 41.89 9.79
C ILE A 108 -15.91 43.04 10.72
N GLY A 109 -14.62 43.34 10.84
CA GLY A 109 -14.11 44.37 11.76
C GLY A 109 -13.80 43.85 13.17
N THR A 110 -14.16 42.60 13.48
CA THR A 110 -13.85 41.99 14.78
C THR A 110 -12.35 41.78 14.95
N ASN A 111 -11.82 42.15 16.11
CA ASN A 111 -10.47 41.78 16.55
C ASN A 111 -10.50 40.34 17.04
N VAL A 112 -9.67 39.47 16.44
CA VAL A 112 -9.58 38.05 16.79
C VAL A 112 -8.13 37.66 17.02
N THR A 113 -7.90 36.55 17.73
CA THR A 113 -6.57 35.93 17.83
C THR A 113 -6.57 34.64 17.01
N LEU A 114 -5.72 34.57 16.00
CA LEU A 114 -5.45 33.32 15.30
C LEU A 114 -4.44 32.50 16.09
N LYS A 115 -4.66 31.19 16.17
CA LYS A 115 -3.77 30.23 16.83
C LYS A 115 -3.52 29.05 15.89
N VAL A 116 -2.26 28.77 15.60
CA VAL A 116 -1.87 27.62 14.76
C VAL A 116 -1.88 26.33 15.57
N ASP A 117 -2.24 25.22 14.91
CA ASP A 117 -1.88 23.88 15.37
C ASP A 117 -0.36 23.72 15.24
N TRP A 118 0.32 23.91 16.38
CA TRP A 118 1.78 23.95 16.41
C TRP A 118 2.42 22.61 16.07
N ASP A 119 1.81 21.50 16.47
CA ASP A 119 2.36 20.16 16.24
C ASP A 119 2.31 19.81 14.76
N ARG A 120 1.23 20.20 14.07
CA ARG A 120 1.15 20.11 12.61
C ARG A 120 2.17 21.04 11.94
N ARG A 121 2.25 22.31 12.36
CA ARG A 121 3.17 23.29 11.76
C ARG A 121 4.63 22.83 11.84
N ILE A 122 5.08 22.39 13.00
CA ILE A 122 6.48 21.97 13.17
C ILE A 122 6.79 20.71 12.36
N ASP A 123 5.86 19.76 12.28
CA ASP A 123 5.99 18.57 11.43
C ASP A 123 6.16 18.94 9.95
N ILE A 124 5.30 19.83 9.45
CA ILE A 124 5.36 20.33 8.07
C ILE A 124 6.69 21.05 7.80
N MET A 125 7.13 21.95 8.70
CA MET A 125 8.40 22.66 8.55
C MET A 125 9.61 21.71 8.53
N GLN A 126 9.58 20.63 9.32
CA GLN A 126 10.60 19.57 9.30
C GLN A 126 10.63 18.85 7.96
N GLN A 127 9.47 18.49 7.41
CA GLN A 127 9.41 17.80 6.11
C GLN A 127 9.88 18.70 4.97
N HIS A 128 9.43 19.96 4.96
CA HIS A 128 9.75 20.90 3.89
C HIS A 128 11.24 21.28 3.92
N THR A 129 11.76 21.67 5.08
CA THR A 129 13.19 21.98 5.22
C THR A 129 14.06 20.76 4.94
N GLY A 130 13.64 19.57 5.39
CA GLY A 130 14.37 18.34 5.11
C GLY A 130 14.40 18.02 3.62
N GLN A 131 13.32 18.28 2.87
CA GLN A 131 13.32 18.13 1.42
C GLN A 131 14.35 19.06 0.74
N HIS A 132 14.39 20.35 1.09
CA HIS A 132 15.38 21.29 0.53
C HIS A 132 16.80 20.80 0.79
N LEU A 133 17.08 20.35 2.03
CA LEU A 133 18.38 19.80 2.39
C LEU A 133 18.73 18.54 1.59
N ILE A 134 17.76 17.63 1.39
CA ILE A 134 17.94 16.41 0.61
C ILE A 134 18.25 16.75 -0.85
N SER A 135 17.46 17.65 -1.47
CA SER A 135 17.64 18.07 -2.86
C SER A 135 19.00 18.73 -3.07
N ALA A 136 19.40 19.66 -2.19
CA ALA A 136 20.70 20.31 -2.26
C ALA A 136 21.87 19.31 -2.21
N VAL A 137 21.73 18.21 -1.45
CA VAL A 137 22.76 17.16 -1.43
C VAL A 137 22.73 16.35 -2.73
N PHE A 138 21.56 15.97 -3.24
CA PHE A 138 21.45 15.21 -4.49
C PHE A 138 21.94 15.99 -5.72
N ASP A 139 21.79 17.32 -5.73
CA ASP A 139 22.31 18.17 -6.80
C ASP A 139 23.85 18.04 -6.92
N THR A 140 24.56 17.76 -5.82
CA THR A 140 26.01 17.48 -5.85
C THR A 140 26.39 16.15 -6.52
N TYR A 141 25.41 15.33 -6.88
CA TYR A 141 25.56 14.05 -7.59
C TYR A 141 24.91 14.07 -8.99
N ASP A 142 24.58 15.24 -9.53
CA ASP A 142 23.86 15.41 -10.80
C ASP A 142 22.50 14.66 -10.80
N LEU A 143 21.83 14.64 -9.65
CA LEU A 143 20.54 14.00 -9.43
C LEU A 143 19.48 15.04 -9.03
N GLU A 144 19.13 15.90 -9.97
CA GLU A 144 18.13 16.96 -9.77
C GLU A 144 16.79 16.41 -9.26
N THR A 145 16.16 17.13 -8.33
CA THR A 145 14.80 16.85 -7.89
C THR A 145 13.78 17.35 -8.91
N LEU A 146 13.15 16.43 -9.64
CA LEU A 146 12.18 16.75 -10.70
C LEU A 146 10.82 17.19 -10.13
N SER A 147 10.43 16.59 -9.01
CA SER A 147 9.21 16.93 -8.27
C SER A 147 9.29 16.37 -6.87
N TRP A 148 8.38 16.79 -5.98
CA TRP A 148 8.26 16.22 -4.65
C TRP A 148 6.81 16.22 -4.18
N SER A 149 6.54 15.43 -3.15
CA SER A 149 5.24 15.39 -2.49
C SER A 149 5.40 15.17 -1.00
N MET A 150 4.68 15.99 -0.22
CA MET A 150 4.51 15.81 1.21
C MET A 150 3.25 14.99 1.49
N GLY A 151 3.42 13.72 1.88
CA GLY A 151 2.31 12.91 2.36
C GLY A 151 2.03 13.14 3.85
N ASP A 152 0.97 12.51 4.36
CA ASP A 152 0.62 12.58 5.79
C ASP A 152 1.73 12.03 6.70
N MET A 153 2.41 10.99 6.24
CA MET A 153 3.48 10.32 6.99
C MET A 153 4.75 10.20 6.17
N ILE A 154 4.68 9.66 4.96
CA ILE A 154 5.83 9.43 4.09
C ILE A 154 5.82 10.45 2.95
N ASN A 155 6.96 11.07 2.69
CA ASN A 155 7.18 11.98 1.57
C ASN A 155 7.90 11.24 0.45
N TYR A 156 7.95 11.83 -0.75
CA TYR A 156 8.87 11.39 -1.79
C TYR A 156 9.41 12.56 -2.61
N ILE A 157 10.61 12.38 -3.16
CA ILE A 157 11.15 13.16 -4.27
C ILE A 157 11.20 12.28 -5.52
N GLU A 158 10.99 12.87 -6.70
CA GLU A 158 11.23 12.23 -7.99
C GLU A 158 12.62 12.60 -8.50
N LEU A 159 13.38 11.58 -8.85
CA LEU A 159 14.74 11.66 -9.38
C LEU A 159 14.79 11.12 -10.81
N PRO A 160 15.72 11.57 -11.66
CA PRO A 160 15.81 11.17 -13.07
C PRO A 160 16.10 9.68 -13.26
N LYS A 161 16.66 9.02 -12.25
CA LYS A 161 16.93 7.57 -12.24
C LYS A 161 16.88 7.01 -10.82
N LYS A 162 16.84 5.68 -10.71
CA LYS A 162 17.04 4.98 -9.43
C LYS A 162 18.45 5.25 -8.92
N VAL A 163 18.57 5.54 -7.62
CA VAL A 163 19.84 5.74 -6.92
C VAL A 163 20.35 4.37 -6.45
N ASP A 164 21.63 4.12 -6.65
CA ASP A 164 22.28 2.90 -6.14
C ASP A 164 22.40 2.94 -4.61
N ASP A 165 22.37 1.78 -3.97
CA ASP A 165 22.28 1.70 -2.51
C ASP A 165 23.52 2.32 -1.81
N ASP A 166 24.72 2.17 -2.39
CA ASP A 166 25.95 2.79 -1.87
C ASP A 166 25.89 4.33 -1.89
N ILE A 167 25.38 4.91 -2.99
CA ILE A 167 25.20 6.37 -3.12
C ILE A 167 24.12 6.83 -2.14
N LEU A 168 23.04 6.06 -1.98
CA LEU A 168 21.97 6.41 -1.06
C LEU A 168 22.44 6.42 0.40
N GLU A 169 23.32 5.49 0.78
CA GLU A 169 23.96 5.48 2.11
C GLU A 169 24.86 6.71 2.31
N GLU A 170 25.69 7.06 1.32
CA GLU A 170 26.54 8.25 1.37
C GLU A 170 25.71 9.53 1.51
N VAL A 171 24.66 9.69 0.69
CA VAL A 171 23.74 10.83 0.76
C VAL A 171 23.03 10.88 2.12
N SER A 172 22.59 9.74 2.64
CA SER A 172 21.96 9.64 3.97
C SER A 172 22.88 10.17 5.07
N GLN A 173 24.15 9.74 5.06
CA GLN A 173 25.14 10.21 6.02
C GLN A 173 25.39 11.71 5.87
N LYS A 174 25.64 12.17 4.63
CA LYS A 174 25.91 13.58 4.33
C LYS A 174 24.77 14.50 4.76
N VAL A 175 23.51 14.14 4.46
CA VAL A 175 22.34 14.92 4.90
C VAL A 175 22.27 15.02 6.43
N ASN A 176 22.47 13.92 7.15
CA ASN A 176 22.41 13.93 8.61
C ASN A 176 23.62 14.65 9.25
N ASP A 177 24.79 14.64 8.61
CA ASP A 177 25.95 15.45 9.05
C ASP A 177 25.68 16.95 8.90
N LEU A 178 25.02 17.37 7.82
CA LEU A 178 24.61 18.77 7.63
C LEU A 178 23.55 19.21 8.66
N ILE A 179 22.71 18.29 9.13
CA ILE A 179 21.78 18.53 10.26
C ILE A 179 22.59 18.78 11.54
N LEU A 180 23.61 17.96 11.81
CA LEU A 180 24.45 18.10 13.00
C LEU A 180 25.23 19.43 13.03
N GLN A 181 25.61 19.96 11.87
CA GLN A 181 26.30 21.24 11.73
C GLN A 181 25.45 22.46 12.10
N ALA A 182 24.13 22.29 12.29
CA ALA A 182 23.21 23.35 12.71
C ALA A 182 23.24 24.61 11.81
N ILE A 183 23.39 24.41 10.50
CA ILE A 183 23.53 25.46 9.49
C ILE A 183 22.33 26.42 9.55
N PRO A 184 22.56 27.75 9.58
CA PRO A 184 21.47 28.73 9.61
C PRO A 184 20.60 28.68 8.36
N ILE A 185 19.29 28.85 8.56
CA ILE A 185 18.31 28.97 7.49
C ILE A 185 17.74 30.38 7.51
N THR A 186 17.85 31.07 6.39
CA THR A 186 17.44 32.48 6.26
C THR A 186 16.51 32.67 5.08
N VAL A 187 15.69 33.70 5.13
CA VAL A 187 14.79 34.08 4.03
C VAL A 187 15.21 35.45 3.54
N THR A 188 15.45 35.58 2.23
CA THR A 188 15.80 36.84 1.57
C THR A 188 14.87 37.10 0.39
N THR A 189 14.93 38.31 -0.16
CA THR A 189 14.26 38.70 -1.41
C THR A 189 15.22 38.64 -2.61
N PRO A 190 14.73 38.66 -3.87
CA PRO A 190 15.57 38.72 -5.06
C PRO A 190 16.62 39.83 -5.04
N ASP A 191 16.23 41.04 -4.64
CA ASP A 191 17.12 42.19 -4.60
C ASP A 191 18.27 42.01 -3.59
N GLU A 192 17.99 41.32 -2.48
CA GLU A 192 18.99 40.99 -1.44
C GLU A 192 19.88 39.80 -1.84
N HIS A 193 19.37 38.90 -2.69
CA HIS A 193 20.11 37.72 -3.15
C HIS A 193 21.14 38.05 -4.22
N GLY A 194 20.83 38.99 -5.12
CA GLY A 194 21.78 39.51 -6.11
C GLY A 194 22.09 38.58 -7.30
N GLY A 195 21.27 37.55 -7.54
CA GLY A 195 21.40 36.58 -8.64
C GLY A 195 20.10 36.40 -9.44
N GLU A 196 20.21 35.83 -10.64
CA GLU A 196 19.03 35.41 -11.42
C GLU A 196 18.30 34.27 -10.70
N ILE A 197 16.97 34.31 -10.73
CA ILE A 197 16.12 33.37 -10.01
C ILE A 197 15.19 32.69 -11.00
N ASP A 198 15.17 31.36 -10.97
CA ASP A 198 14.18 30.61 -11.72
C ASP A 198 12.79 30.82 -11.11
N THR A 199 11.89 31.37 -11.92
CA THR A 199 10.49 31.62 -11.55
C THR A 199 9.52 30.69 -12.28
N SER A 200 10.03 29.72 -13.05
CA SER A 200 9.27 28.78 -13.87
C SER A 200 8.25 27.95 -13.08
N HIS A 201 8.53 27.71 -11.79
CA HIS A 201 7.68 26.93 -10.89
C HIS A 201 6.69 27.76 -10.07
N ILE A 202 6.60 29.08 -10.31
CA ILE A 202 5.62 29.95 -9.64
C ILE A 202 4.24 29.77 -10.31
N PRO A 203 3.15 29.59 -9.54
CA PRO A 203 1.81 29.43 -10.11
C PRO A 203 1.36 30.64 -10.96
N ASP A 204 0.68 30.36 -12.08
CA ASP A 204 0.19 31.38 -13.03
C ASP A 204 -0.70 32.47 -12.39
N ASP A 205 -1.45 32.12 -11.33
CA ASP A 205 -2.33 33.05 -10.63
C ASP A 205 -1.59 33.92 -9.58
N TYR A 206 -0.28 33.74 -9.43
CA TYR A 206 0.57 34.56 -8.56
C TYR A 206 1.06 35.80 -9.33
N ASP A 207 0.46 36.96 -9.05
CA ASP A 207 0.84 38.23 -9.68
C ASP A 207 2.23 38.69 -9.21
N LEU A 208 3.27 38.34 -9.97
CA LEU A 208 4.67 38.70 -9.71
C LEU A 208 4.93 40.21 -9.62
N SER A 209 4.09 41.04 -10.25
CA SER A 209 4.25 42.51 -10.19
C SER A 209 3.84 43.10 -8.84
N LYS A 210 3.06 42.34 -8.05
CA LYS A 210 2.55 42.76 -6.74
C LYS A 210 2.99 41.84 -5.60
N GLY A 211 3.35 40.60 -5.92
CA GLY A 211 3.79 39.59 -4.98
C GLY A 211 5.23 39.80 -4.50
N ILE A 212 5.64 39.03 -3.50
CA ILE A 212 7.00 38.99 -2.98
C ILE A 212 7.56 37.59 -3.17
N ILE A 213 8.57 37.47 -4.02
CA ILE A 213 9.35 36.24 -4.14
C ILE A 213 10.21 36.10 -2.89
N ARG A 214 10.13 34.95 -2.25
CA ARG A 214 10.96 34.59 -1.08
C ARG A 214 11.97 33.55 -1.51
N ILE A 215 13.22 33.76 -1.12
CA ILE A 215 14.32 32.82 -1.36
C ILE A 215 14.72 32.27 -0.01
N VAL A 216 14.62 30.96 0.14
CA VAL A 216 15.04 30.25 1.34
C VAL A 216 16.47 29.79 1.11
N LYS A 217 17.38 30.21 2.00
CA LYS A 217 18.77 29.83 1.97
C LYS A 217 19.10 28.89 3.11
N ILE A 218 19.84 27.82 2.81
CA ILE A 218 20.45 26.93 3.81
C ILE A 218 21.95 27.20 3.79
N GLY A 219 22.40 28.17 4.60
CA GLY A 219 23.78 28.68 4.54
C GLY A 219 24.20 29.01 3.10
N ASP A 220 25.33 28.44 2.68
CA ASP A 220 25.84 28.52 1.31
C ASP A 220 25.57 27.25 0.47
N LEU A 221 24.83 26.28 1.04
CA LEU A 221 24.54 25.01 0.38
C LEU A 221 23.47 25.14 -0.69
N ASP A 222 22.44 25.94 -0.39
CA ASP A 222 21.24 26.01 -1.19
C ASP A 222 20.57 27.38 -1.08
N ALA A 223 19.93 27.80 -2.17
CA ALA A 223 19.15 29.03 -2.26
C ALA A 223 18.02 28.89 -3.29
N ASN A 224 16.81 28.56 -2.82
CA ASN A 224 15.68 28.26 -3.69
C ASN A 224 14.47 29.18 -3.45
N PRO A 225 13.76 29.58 -4.51
CA PRO A 225 12.46 30.26 -4.39
C PRO A 225 11.45 29.37 -3.68
N CYS A 226 10.98 29.78 -2.52
CA CYS A 226 9.99 29.03 -1.76
C CYS A 226 9.08 29.92 -0.93
N CYS A 227 7.77 29.74 -1.12
CA CYS A 227 6.75 30.45 -0.35
C CYS A 227 6.40 29.78 0.98
N GLY A 228 6.90 28.57 1.23
CA GLY A 228 6.61 27.76 2.42
C GLY A 228 7.18 28.31 3.74
N THR A 229 6.79 27.66 4.82
CA THR A 229 7.33 27.89 6.17
C THR A 229 8.53 26.97 6.40
N HIS A 230 9.60 27.51 6.96
CA HIS A 230 10.85 26.78 7.17
C HIS A 230 11.34 26.89 8.61
N LEU A 231 12.21 25.96 8.98
CA LEU A 231 12.98 25.99 10.21
C LEU A 231 14.03 27.12 10.15
N THR A 232 14.65 27.44 11.29
CA THR A 232 15.73 28.45 11.37
C THR A 232 17.13 27.86 11.38
N SER A 233 17.25 26.54 11.57
CA SER A 233 18.52 25.81 11.54
C SER A 233 18.29 24.37 11.07
N THR A 234 19.24 23.80 10.33
CA THR A 234 19.18 22.40 9.90
C THR A 234 19.07 21.43 11.08
N SER A 235 19.62 21.77 12.25
CA SER A 235 19.52 20.96 13.47
C SER A 235 18.08 20.67 13.91
N GLN A 236 17.13 21.56 13.59
CA GLN A 236 15.72 21.42 13.94
C GLN A 236 14.98 20.40 13.05
N VAL A 237 15.61 19.97 11.94
CA VAL A 237 15.14 18.81 11.15
C VAL A 237 15.24 17.54 11.97
N GLN A 238 16.16 17.49 12.96
CA GLN A 238 16.45 16.38 13.87
C GLN A 238 17.04 15.12 13.22
N GLY A 239 16.52 14.70 12.07
CA GLY A 239 17.06 13.58 11.31
C GLY A 239 16.26 13.32 10.04
N VAL A 240 16.90 12.65 9.09
CA VAL A 240 16.31 12.18 7.84
C VAL A 240 16.50 10.68 7.72
N SER A 241 15.46 9.97 7.30
CA SER A 241 15.53 8.56 6.94
C SER A 241 14.97 8.35 5.55
N PHE A 242 15.81 7.80 4.66
CA PHE A 242 15.38 7.25 3.39
C PHE A 242 14.75 5.88 3.60
N LEU A 243 13.69 5.59 2.84
CA LEU A 243 12.91 4.38 2.93
C LEU A 243 13.14 3.51 1.70
N HIS A 244 12.14 3.39 0.84
CA HIS A 244 12.20 2.59 -0.38
C HIS A 244 12.16 3.48 -1.61
N GLN A 245 12.67 2.93 -2.71
CA GLN A 245 12.58 3.53 -4.04
C GLN A 245 11.54 2.80 -4.89
N ALA A 246 10.76 3.56 -5.66
CA ALA A 246 9.80 3.00 -6.61
C ALA A 246 10.05 3.55 -8.01
N ASN A 247 10.32 2.67 -8.97
CA ASN A 247 10.45 3.06 -10.38
C ASN A 247 9.10 3.56 -10.92
N ILE A 248 9.14 4.65 -11.68
CA ILE A 248 7.96 5.21 -12.36
C ILE A 248 8.20 5.29 -13.88
N ARG A 249 7.19 5.75 -14.63
CA ARG A 249 7.27 5.85 -16.09
C ARG A 249 8.38 6.83 -16.50
N GLY A 250 9.05 6.54 -17.62
CA GLY A 250 10.12 7.40 -18.15
C GLY A 250 11.51 7.11 -17.59
N GLY A 251 11.69 6.09 -16.75
CA GLY A 251 12.99 5.74 -16.16
C GLY A 251 13.30 6.48 -14.84
N HIS A 252 12.42 7.40 -14.43
CA HIS A 252 12.54 8.12 -13.16
C HIS A 252 12.26 7.20 -11.96
N SER A 253 12.67 7.64 -10.78
CA SER A 253 12.48 6.94 -9.51
C SER A 253 11.89 7.86 -8.44
N ARG A 254 10.97 7.34 -7.63
CA ARG A 254 10.49 7.99 -6.41
C ARG A 254 11.26 7.47 -5.21
N LEU A 255 12.09 8.33 -4.62
CA LEU A 255 12.76 8.06 -3.37
C LEU A 255 11.88 8.54 -2.21
N HIS A 256 11.43 7.60 -1.38
CA HIS A 256 10.59 7.91 -0.22
C HIS A 256 11.44 8.24 1.01
N PHE A 257 11.01 9.23 1.78
CA PHE A 257 11.75 9.70 2.96
C PHE A 257 10.82 10.24 4.04
N VAL A 258 11.37 10.37 5.26
CA VAL A 258 10.73 11.04 6.40
C VAL A 258 11.75 11.88 7.17
N CYS A 259 11.29 12.99 7.75
CA CYS A 259 12.11 13.92 8.51
C CYS A 259 11.58 14.12 9.94
N GLY A 260 12.46 14.43 10.88
CA GLY A 260 12.09 14.91 12.21
C GLY A 260 11.25 13.93 13.03
N SER A 261 10.15 14.42 13.62
CA SER A 261 9.30 13.60 14.50
C SER A 261 8.77 12.34 13.81
N ARG A 262 8.64 12.38 12.48
CA ARG A 262 8.21 11.27 11.64
C ARG A 262 9.19 10.10 11.67
N VAL A 263 10.50 10.36 11.75
CA VAL A 263 11.53 9.31 11.88
C VAL A 263 11.31 8.50 13.16
N SER A 264 11.15 9.18 14.30
CA SER A 264 10.93 8.53 15.60
C SER A 264 9.60 7.75 15.64
N LYS A 265 8.52 8.31 15.09
CA LYS A 265 7.22 7.63 14.96
C LYS A 265 7.35 6.34 14.14
N LEU A 266 8.05 6.40 13.00
CA LEU A 266 8.23 5.25 12.11
C LEU A 266 9.11 4.18 12.77
N LEU A 267 10.23 4.57 13.38
CA LEU A 267 11.12 3.67 14.12
C LEU A 267 10.34 2.92 15.22
N THR A 268 9.52 3.63 15.99
CA THR A 268 8.69 3.02 17.04
C THR A 268 7.70 2.01 16.46
N SER A 269 7.04 2.35 15.35
CA SER A 269 6.11 1.46 14.66
C SER A 269 6.80 0.20 14.14
N TYR A 270 7.95 0.34 13.47
CA TYR A 270 8.72 -0.79 12.95
C TYR A 270 9.29 -1.67 14.05
N HIS A 271 9.82 -1.07 15.12
CA HIS A 271 10.29 -1.81 16.28
C HIS A 271 9.16 -2.64 16.92
N LYS A 272 7.94 -2.10 17.00
CA LYS A 272 6.78 -2.85 17.49
C LYS A 272 6.48 -4.06 16.59
N ILE A 273 6.45 -3.88 15.28
CA ILE A 273 6.23 -4.98 14.32
C ILE A 273 7.31 -6.06 14.46
N LEU A 274 8.58 -5.67 14.56
CA LEU A 274 9.69 -6.61 14.73
C LEU A 274 9.63 -7.34 16.07
N LYS A 275 9.30 -6.63 17.15
CA LYS A 275 9.13 -7.22 18.48
C LYS A 275 7.98 -8.22 18.51
N ASP A 276 6.84 -7.87 17.92
CA ASP A 276 5.66 -8.74 17.89
C ASP A 276 5.94 -10.00 17.05
N THR A 277 6.61 -9.85 15.90
CA THR A 277 7.00 -10.96 15.01
C THR A 277 8.03 -11.88 15.66
N SER A 278 9.10 -11.31 16.22
CA SER A 278 10.19 -12.05 16.88
C SER A 278 9.69 -12.82 18.11
N GLY A 279 8.89 -12.20 18.98
CA GLY A 279 8.36 -12.84 20.19
C GLY A 279 7.23 -13.83 19.93
N SER A 280 6.20 -13.39 19.19
CA SER A 280 4.93 -14.13 19.10
C SER A 280 4.89 -15.16 17.98
N SER A 281 5.65 -14.94 16.89
CA SER A 281 5.58 -15.81 15.70
C SER A 281 6.81 -16.69 15.51
N LEU A 282 8.01 -16.18 15.84
CA LEU A 282 9.26 -16.87 15.56
C LEU A 282 10.01 -17.35 16.81
N SER A 283 9.68 -16.79 17.98
CA SER A 283 10.36 -17.02 19.25
C SER A 283 11.89 -16.88 19.13
N CYS A 284 12.35 -15.73 18.66
CA CYS A 284 13.77 -15.41 18.45
C CYS A 284 14.10 -13.97 18.85
N SER A 285 15.38 -13.60 18.80
CA SER A 285 15.79 -12.18 18.88
C SER A 285 15.42 -11.43 17.60
N ILE A 286 15.39 -10.09 17.63
CA ILE A 286 15.04 -9.27 16.46
C ILE A 286 16.07 -9.47 15.34
N GLU A 287 17.34 -9.60 15.70
CA GLU A 287 18.48 -9.81 14.80
C GLU A 287 18.37 -11.14 14.03
N GLU A 288 17.71 -12.14 14.62
CA GLU A 288 17.53 -13.47 14.03
C GLU A 288 16.28 -13.60 13.16
N VAL A 289 15.39 -12.60 13.12
CA VAL A 289 14.10 -12.69 12.41
C VAL A 289 14.28 -13.14 10.96
N SER A 290 15.20 -12.51 10.22
CA SER A 290 15.47 -12.85 8.82
C SER A 290 15.93 -14.30 8.64
N GLN A 291 16.84 -14.76 9.52
CA GLN A 291 17.33 -16.13 9.47
C GLN A 291 16.22 -17.14 9.79
N LYS A 292 15.41 -16.87 10.83
CA LYS A 292 14.28 -17.73 11.22
C LYS A 292 13.23 -17.85 10.14
N VAL A 293 12.94 -16.77 9.40
CA VAL A 293 12.04 -16.80 8.24
C VAL A 293 12.63 -17.67 7.13
N SER A 294 13.94 -17.57 6.87
CA SER A 294 14.62 -18.42 5.89
C SER A 294 14.55 -19.90 6.29
N ASP A 295 14.83 -20.22 7.55
CA ASP A 295 14.77 -21.57 8.10
C ASP A 295 13.34 -22.16 8.01
N LEU A 296 12.33 -21.35 8.33
CA LEU A 296 10.93 -21.73 8.22
C LEU A 296 10.55 -22.07 6.77
N ASN A 297 10.98 -21.27 5.81
CA ASN A 297 10.77 -21.54 4.38
C ASN A 297 11.49 -22.81 3.92
N MET A 298 12.72 -23.06 4.39
CA MET A 298 13.43 -24.31 4.09
C MET A 298 12.72 -25.53 4.70
N ASN A 299 12.25 -25.42 5.94
CA ASN A 299 11.52 -26.49 6.62
C ASN A 299 10.17 -26.76 5.96
N TYR A 300 9.47 -25.72 5.52
CA TYR A 300 8.24 -25.86 4.74
C TYR A 300 8.47 -26.66 3.45
N LYS A 301 9.51 -26.31 2.67
CA LYS A 301 9.88 -27.05 1.45
C LYS A 301 10.26 -28.51 1.74
N LYS A 302 11.01 -28.76 2.83
CA LYS A 302 11.37 -30.13 3.27
C LYS A 302 10.14 -30.95 3.65
N SER A 303 9.22 -30.36 4.40
CA SER A 303 7.95 -31.00 4.78
C SER A 303 7.10 -31.33 3.56
N GLN A 304 6.97 -30.41 2.60
CA GLN A 304 6.24 -30.63 1.37
C GLN A 304 6.86 -31.76 0.51
N SER A 305 8.20 -31.81 0.42
CA SER A 305 8.89 -32.89 -0.29
C SER A 305 8.71 -34.25 0.40
N ARG A 306 8.73 -34.28 1.74
CA ARG A 306 8.45 -35.49 2.52
C ARG A 306 7.01 -35.94 2.35
N GLU A 307 6.04 -35.02 2.38
CA GLU A 307 4.63 -35.30 2.11
C GLU A 307 4.44 -35.94 0.73
N SER A 308 4.99 -35.33 -0.32
CA SER A 308 4.90 -35.88 -1.69
C SER A 308 5.53 -37.28 -1.80
N SER A 309 6.65 -37.52 -1.10
CA SER A 309 7.30 -38.84 -1.05
C SER A 309 6.42 -39.89 -0.37
N LEU A 310 5.82 -39.55 0.77
CA LEU A 310 4.90 -40.43 1.49
C LEU A 310 3.61 -40.70 0.70
N LEU A 311 3.08 -39.68 0.01
CA LEU A 311 1.93 -39.85 -0.88
C LEU A 311 2.26 -40.81 -2.02
N LYS A 312 3.47 -40.75 -2.57
CA LYS A 312 3.93 -41.68 -3.60
C LYS A 312 4.06 -43.11 -3.08
N GLU A 313 4.63 -43.30 -1.89
CA GLU A 313 4.71 -44.62 -1.25
C GLU A 313 3.32 -45.21 -1.00
N LEU A 314 2.39 -44.42 -0.47
CA LEU A 314 1.00 -44.82 -0.24
C LEU A 314 0.29 -45.17 -1.56
N ALA A 315 0.45 -44.32 -2.58
CA ALA A 315 -0.10 -44.53 -3.91
C ALA A 315 0.38 -45.83 -4.54
N LYS A 316 1.67 -46.17 -4.36
CA LYS A 316 2.24 -47.43 -4.84
C LYS A 316 1.62 -48.64 -4.15
N ILE A 317 1.53 -48.63 -2.82
CA ILE A 317 0.92 -49.73 -2.05
C ILE A 317 -0.52 -49.98 -2.50
N ARG A 318 -1.32 -48.92 -2.62
CA ARG A 318 -2.70 -49.03 -3.09
C ARG A 318 -2.80 -49.49 -4.54
N ALA A 319 -1.90 -49.01 -5.42
CA ALA A 319 -1.85 -49.46 -6.80
C ALA A 319 -1.54 -50.95 -6.91
N ASP A 320 -0.60 -51.47 -6.09
CA ASP A 320 -0.29 -52.90 -6.00
C ASP A 320 -1.51 -53.73 -5.54
N GLU A 321 -2.24 -53.26 -4.54
CA GLU A 321 -3.48 -53.91 -4.07
C GLU A 321 -4.53 -53.99 -5.18
N VAL A 322 -4.83 -52.88 -5.85
CA VAL A 322 -5.80 -52.80 -6.95
C VAL A 322 -5.36 -53.64 -8.15
N PHE A 323 -4.07 -53.60 -8.49
CA PHE A 323 -3.52 -54.44 -9.56
C PHE A 323 -3.72 -55.93 -9.26
N ASN A 324 -3.48 -56.38 -8.02
CA ASN A 324 -3.67 -57.76 -7.62
C ASN A 324 -5.15 -58.18 -7.63
N ILE A 325 -6.07 -57.30 -7.22
CA ILE A 325 -7.52 -57.53 -7.33
C ILE A 325 -7.91 -57.81 -8.80
N PHE A 326 -7.42 -56.98 -9.73
CA PHE A 326 -7.67 -57.17 -11.15
C PHE A 326 -7.01 -58.43 -11.72
N LYS A 327 -5.74 -58.69 -11.36
CA LYS A 327 -4.98 -59.85 -11.82
C LYS A 327 -5.62 -61.18 -11.38
N ASN A 328 -6.11 -61.23 -10.15
CA ASN A 328 -6.79 -62.40 -9.60
C ASN A 328 -8.26 -62.51 -10.04
N LYS A 329 -8.75 -61.55 -10.84
CA LYS A 329 -10.15 -61.44 -11.27
C LYS A 329 -11.14 -61.42 -10.11
N THR A 330 -10.71 -60.87 -8.97
CA THR A 330 -11.56 -60.71 -7.78
C THR A 330 -12.64 -59.65 -8.01
N ALA A 331 -12.30 -58.61 -8.78
CA ALA A 331 -13.25 -57.61 -9.28
C ALA A 331 -12.80 -57.11 -10.66
N THR A 332 -13.73 -56.56 -11.44
CA THR A 332 -13.43 -55.86 -12.72
C THR A 332 -13.55 -54.35 -12.61
N LEU A 333 -14.10 -53.84 -11.50
CA LEU A 333 -14.16 -52.44 -11.12
C LEU A 333 -13.45 -52.25 -9.78
N ALA A 334 -12.65 -51.19 -9.67
CA ALA A 334 -12.13 -50.71 -8.39
C ALA A 334 -12.34 -49.20 -8.26
N THR A 335 -12.37 -48.72 -7.02
CA THR A 335 -12.55 -47.30 -6.71
C THR A 335 -11.49 -46.85 -5.72
N GLU A 336 -10.84 -45.72 -6.00
CA GLU A 336 -9.93 -45.05 -5.08
C GLU A 336 -10.47 -43.67 -4.74
N TYR A 337 -10.73 -43.45 -3.45
CA TYR A 337 -11.29 -42.20 -2.93
C TYR A 337 -10.37 -41.54 -1.90
N ARG A 338 -10.26 -40.20 -1.99
CA ARG A 338 -9.56 -39.36 -1.01
C ARG A 338 -10.42 -38.18 -0.57
N SER A 339 -10.49 -37.94 0.73
CA SER A 339 -11.21 -36.77 1.27
C SER A 339 -10.41 -35.46 1.17
N ASP A 340 -9.21 -35.47 0.59
CA ASP A 340 -8.40 -34.25 0.43
C ASP A 340 -8.76 -33.51 -0.87
N ASN A 341 -8.41 -32.22 -0.95
CA ASN A 341 -8.65 -31.39 -2.14
C ASN A 341 -7.47 -31.45 -3.13
N SER A 342 -6.50 -32.35 -2.92
CA SER A 342 -5.32 -32.45 -3.78
C SER A 342 -5.48 -33.59 -4.78
N ALA A 343 -5.37 -33.28 -6.06
CA ALA A 343 -5.31 -34.31 -7.10
C ALA A 343 -3.96 -35.05 -7.13
N GLU A 344 -2.98 -34.62 -6.31
CA GLU A 344 -1.62 -35.17 -6.32
C GLU A 344 -1.60 -36.67 -6.04
N TYR A 345 -2.25 -37.11 -4.96
CA TYR A 345 -2.29 -38.53 -4.60
C TYR A 345 -2.93 -39.38 -5.71
N LEU A 346 -4.10 -38.99 -6.22
CA LEU A 346 -4.80 -39.74 -7.26
C LEU A 346 -3.98 -39.80 -8.56
N THR A 347 -3.25 -38.73 -8.88
CA THR A 347 -2.34 -38.69 -10.03
C THR A 347 -1.16 -39.64 -9.84
N LEU A 348 -0.56 -39.68 -8.64
CA LEU A 348 0.50 -40.62 -8.30
C LEU A 348 0.00 -42.06 -8.34
N PHE A 349 -1.17 -42.35 -7.75
CA PHE A 349 -1.81 -43.67 -7.78
C PHE A 349 -2.03 -44.14 -9.21
N GLN A 350 -2.62 -43.30 -10.06
CA GLN A 350 -2.85 -43.63 -11.46
C GLN A 350 -1.54 -43.97 -12.19
N LYS A 351 -0.47 -43.21 -11.93
CA LYS A 351 0.83 -43.43 -12.54
C LYS A 351 1.46 -44.76 -12.09
N GLU A 352 1.42 -45.07 -10.80
CA GLU A 352 1.96 -46.33 -10.26
C GLU A 352 1.14 -47.53 -10.78
N LEU A 353 -0.19 -47.44 -10.81
CA LEU A 353 -1.06 -48.50 -11.37
C LEU A 353 -0.77 -48.76 -12.85
N LEU A 354 -0.66 -47.70 -13.67
CA LEU A 354 -0.29 -47.85 -15.08
C LEU A 354 1.12 -48.43 -15.25
N THR A 355 2.05 -48.12 -14.36
CA THR A 355 3.41 -48.68 -14.37
C THR A 355 3.38 -50.19 -14.12
N LEU A 356 2.59 -50.65 -13.15
CA LEU A 356 2.40 -52.08 -12.86
C LEU A 356 1.76 -52.83 -14.04
N ILE A 357 0.72 -52.25 -14.63
CA ILE A 357 0.04 -52.83 -15.81
C ILE A 357 1.02 -52.97 -16.98
N ASN A 358 1.74 -51.90 -17.31
CA ASN A 358 2.68 -51.88 -18.42
C ASN A 358 3.89 -52.81 -18.21
N GLY A 359 4.31 -52.98 -16.95
CA GLY A 359 5.37 -53.91 -16.57
C GLY A 359 4.97 -55.38 -16.59
N ASN A 360 3.67 -55.69 -16.57
CA ASN A 360 3.13 -57.06 -16.45
C ASN A 360 2.09 -57.35 -17.54
N LYS A 361 2.47 -57.24 -18.82
CA LYS A 361 1.54 -57.37 -19.96
C LYS A 361 0.80 -58.71 -20.02
N ASP A 362 1.42 -59.79 -19.55
CA ASP A 362 0.84 -61.14 -19.56
C ASP A 362 -0.11 -61.39 -18.38
N SER A 363 -0.31 -60.40 -17.50
CA SER A 363 -1.18 -60.52 -16.31
C SER A 363 -2.68 -60.54 -16.63
N GLY A 364 -3.08 -60.15 -17.84
CA GLY A 364 -4.49 -60.03 -18.25
C GLY A 364 -5.21 -58.78 -17.71
N VAL A 365 -4.52 -57.92 -16.96
CA VAL A 365 -5.06 -56.64 -16.46
C VAL A 365 -4.94 -55.58 -17.56
N ASN A 366 -6.06 -55.04 -18.05
CA ASN A 366 -6.08 -54.00 -19.07
C ASN A 366 -7.20 -52.97 -18.82
N LEU A 367 -6.82 -51.70 -18.64
CA LEU A 367 -7.76 -50.60 -18.44
C LEU A 367 -8.45 -50.10 -19.74
N THR A 368 -8.14 -50.64 -20.91
CA THR A 368 -8.90 -50.34 -22.13
C THR A 368 -10.08 -51.30 -22.30
N ASP A 369 -9.88 -52.59 -21.94
CA ASP A 369 -10.77 -53.66 -22.41
C ASP A 369 -11.37 -54.51 -21.27
N SER A 370 -10.70 -54.67 -20.13
CA SER A 370 -11.09 -55.68 -19.12
C SER A 370 -11.35 -55.13 -17.71
N CYS A 371 -10.69 -54.04 -17.30
CA CYS A 371 -10.77 -53.51 -15.94
C CYS A 371 -11.12 -52.02 -15.94
N THR A 372 -11.88 -51.57 -14.94
CA THR A 372 -12.23 -50.15 -14.75
C THR A 372 -11.77 -49.65 -13.39
N ILE A 373 -11.20 -48.45 -13.34
CA ILE A 373 -10.82 -47.75 -12.12
C ILE A 373 -11.51 -46.38 -12.07
N VAL A 374 -12.08 -46.06 -10.91
CA VAL A 374 -12.73 -44.77 -10.63
C VAL A 374 -11.94 -44.06 -9.54
N LEU A 375 -11.45 -42.85 -9.83
CA LEU A 375 -10.67 -42.00 -8.94
C LEU A 375 -11.51 -40.80 -8.54
N ILE A 376 -11.71 -40.57 -7.25
CA ILE A 376 -12.53 -39.46 -6.74
C ILE A 376 -11.82 -38.79 -5.59
N ASN A 377 -11.76 -37.45 -5.58
CA ASN A 377 -11.38 -36.72 -4.37
C ASN A 377 -12.31 -35.55 -4.05
N GLY A 378 -12.17 -35.06 -2.82
CA GLY A 378 -12.90 -33.94 -2.23
C GLY A 378 -13.72 -34.37 -1.02
N ASP A 379 -14.30 -33.40 -0.33
CA ASP A 379 -14.96 -33.61 0.96
C ASP A 379 -16.24 -32.79 1.07
N TYR A 380 -17.35 -33.50 1.30
CA TYR A 380 -18.66 -32.88 1.47
C TYR A 380 -18.78 -32.10 2.79
N LYS A 381 -18.04 -32.47 3.85
CA LYS A 381 -18.14 -31.80 5.16
C LYS A 381 -17.59 -30.38 5.10
N SER A 382 -16.46 -30.20 4.42
CA SER A 382 -15.90 -28.88 4.12
C SER A 382 -16.57 -28.19 2.92
N GLY A 383 -17.46 -28.88 2.19
CA GLY A 383 -18.08 -28.37 0.97
C GLY A 383 -17.08 -28.20 -0.18
N THR A 384 -15.93 -28.85 -0.08
CA THR A 384 -14.83 -28.71 -1.03
C THR A 384 -15.05 -29.69 -2.18
N GLY A 385 -15.19 -29.15 -3.40
CA GLY A 385 -15.21 -29.97 -4.61
C GLY A 385 -13.88 -30.67 -4.90
N GLY A 386 -13.80 -31.41 -5.99
CA GLY A 386 -12.59 -32.15 -6.35
C GLY A 386 -12.62 -32.65 -7.78
N MET A 387 -11.90 -33.73 -8.05
CA MET A 387 -11.75 -34.39 -9.33
C MET A 387 -12.48 -35.73 -9.32
N VAL A 388 -13.05 -36.07 -10.47
CA VAL A 388 -13.47 -37.42 -10.82
C VAL A 388 -12.72 -37.84 -12.07
N LYS A 389 -12.11 -39.02 -12.06
CA LYS A 389 -11.51 -39.62 -13.24
C LYS A 389 -11.90 -41.08 -13.33
N ILE A 390 -12.32 -41.52 -14.51
CA ILE A 390 -12.68 -42.90 -14.77
C ILE A 390 -11.82 -43.40 -15.92
N MET A 391 -11.24 -44.59 -15.78
CA MET A 391 -10.44 -45.25 -16.81
C MET A 391 -10.86 -46.71 -16.88
N GLY A 392 -11.36 -47.16 -18.03
CA GLY A 392 -11.93 -48.51 -18.18
C GLY A 392 -13.05 -48.60 -19.20
N PRO A 393 -13.38 -49.82 -19.68
CA PRO A 393 -14.49 -50.05 -20.61
C PRO A 393 -15.85 -49.59 -20.08
N ARG A 394 -16.04 -49.51 -18.75
CA ARG A 394 -17.29 -49.04 -18.12
C ARG A 394 -17.34 -47.52 -17.93
N ALA A 395 -16.40 -46.74 -18.49
CA ALA A 395 -16.32 -45.30 -18.26
C ALA A 395 -17.56 -44.52 -18.72
N GLU A 396 -18.20 -44.91 -19.82
CA GLU A 396 -19.43 -44.26 -20.33
C GLU A 396 -20.66 -44.55 -19.46
N GLU A 397 -20.78 -45.79 -18.98
CA GLU A 397 -21.83 -46.21 -18.05
C GLU A 397 -21.71 -45.46 -16.72
N ILE A 398 -20.53 -45.53 -16.09
CA ILE A 398 -20.29 -44.94 -14.77
C ILE A 398 -20.40 -43.42 -14.81
N GLN A 399 -19.87 -42.74 -15.84
CA GLN A 399 -20.02 -41.28 -15.90
C GLN A 399 -21.49 -40.85 -16.04
N GLY A 400 -22.33 -41.68 -16.67
CA GLY A 400 -23.76 -41.43 -16.83
C GLY A 400 -24.47 -41.43 -15.49
N GLU A 401 -24.18 -42.43 -14.65
CA GLU A 401 -24.72 -42.51 -13.28
C GLU A 401 -24.13 -41.44 -12.36
N LEU A 402 -22.81 -41.21 -12.41
CA LEU A 402 -22.18 -40.15 -11.60
C LEU A 402 -22.74 -38.76 -11.91
N LYS A 403 -23.08 -38.46 -13.17
CA LYS A 403 -23.74 -37.18 -13.54
C LYS A 403 -25.16 -37.04 -13.00
N LYS A 404 -25.85 -38.15 -12.68
CA LYS A 404 -27.16 -38.12 -12.01
C LYS A 404 -27.01 -37.92 -10.50
N LEU A 405 -25.98 -38.54 -9.90
CA LEU A 405 -25.71 -38.49 -8.46
C LEU A 405 -24.99 -37.21 -8.02
N LEU A 406 -24.27 -36.54 -8.94
CA LEU A 406 -23.48 -35.33 -8.67
C LEU A 406 -23.98 -34.16 -9.51
N SER A 407 -24.75 -33.28 -8.88
CA SER A 407 -25.33 -32.09 -9.52
C SER A 407 -24.29 -31.13 -10.12
N ASN A 408 -23.11 -31.06 -9.50
CA ASN A 408 -22.04 -30.13 -9.85
C ASN A 408 -20.86 -30.77 -10.62
N LEU A 409 -21.03 -32.00 -11.13
CA LEU A 409 -20.00 -32.68 -11.91
C LEU A 409 -19.97 -32.13 -13.35
N LYS A 410 -18.87 -31.45 -13.69
CA LYS A 410 -18.60 -30.99 -15.06
C LYS A 410 -17.37 -31.71 -15.60
N GLY A 411 -17.48 -32.33 -16.75
CA GLY A 411 -16.39 -33.12 -17.31
C GLY A 411 -16.71 -33.73 -18.66
N GLY A 412 -15.67 -34.22 -19.31
CA GLY A 412 -15.74 -34.81 -20.63
C GLY A 412 -14.86 -36.04 -20.74
N GLY A 413 -15.21 -36.92 -21.67
CA GLY A 413 -14.56 -38.19 -21.91
C GLY A 413 -15.14 -38.87 -23.15
N LYS A 414 -14.39 -39.78 -23.76
CA LYS A 414 -14.84 -40.62 -24.87
C LYS A 414 -14.31 -42.03 -24.69
N GLY A 415 -15.12 -43.05 -24.97
CA GLY A 415 -14.72 -44.44 -24.84
C GLY A 415 -14.28 -44.77 -23.41
N ALA A 416 -13.11 -45.39 -23.25
CA ALA A 416 -12.62 -45.92 -21.99
C ALA A 416 -12.06 -44.86 -21.00
N SER A 417 -12.36 -43.56 -21.16
CA SER A 417 -11.82 -42.51 -20.29
C SER A 417 -12.80 -41.36 -20.07
N PHE A 418 -12.92 -40.90 -18.83
CA PHE A 418 -13.63 -39.69 -18.43
C PHE A 418 -12.83 -38.90 -17.40
N GLN A 419 -12.84 -37.57 -17.50
CA GLN A 419 -12.29 -36.68 -16.50
C GLN A 419 -13.24 -35.51 -16.24
N GLY A 420 -13.50 -35.25 -14.98
CA GLY A 420 -14.38 -34.19 -14.53
C GLY A 420 -13.90 -33.51 -13.27
N LYS A 421 -14.45 -32.32 -13.04
CA LYS A 421 -14.27 -31.51 -11.84
C LYS A 421 -15.63 -31.33 -11.19
N ILE A 422 -15.66 -31.54 -9.89
CA ILE A 422 -16.79 -31.24 -9.01
C ILE A 422 -16.48 -29.88 -8.39
N THR A 423 -17.39 -28.92 -8.57
CA THR A 423 -17.18 -27.58 -8.00
C THR A 423 -17.41 -27.58 -6.49
N ARG A 424 -18.41 -28.36 -6.05
CA ARG A 424 -18.81 -28.56 -4.67
C ARG A 424 -19.66 -29.84 -4.56
N TYR A 425 -19.51 -30.57 -3.47
CA TYR A 425 -20.43 -31.65 -3.11
C TYR A 425 -21.62 -31.11 -2.32
N GLU A 426 -22.83 -31.52 -2.70
CA GLU A 426 -24.03 -31.32 -1.89
C GLU A 426 -24.18 -32.44 -0.84
N LYS A 427 -25.01 -32.18 0.18
CA LYS A 427 -25.20 -33.10 1.30
C LYS A 427 -25.71 -34.46 0.82
N GLY A 428 -24.98 -35.53 1.11
CA GLY A 428 -25.36 -36.91 0.77
C GLY A 428 -24.97 -37.36 -0.64
N GLU A 429 -24.47 -36.47 -1.51
CA GLU A 429 -24.05 -36.84 -2.87
C GLU A 429 -22.84 -37.75 -2.85
N LEU A 430 -21.80 -37.41 -2.06
CA LEU A 430 -20.57 -38.20 -1.99
C LEU A 430 -20.84 -39.59 -1.42
N GLU A 431 -21.64 -39.70 -0.36
CA GLU A 431 -22.03 -41.01 0.18
C GLU A 431 -22.85 -41.84 -0.81
N SER A 432 -23.71 -41.20 -1.60
CA SER A 432 -24.49 -41.89 -2.64
C SER A 432 -23.59 -42.43 -3.75
N VAL A 433 -22.60 -41.64 -4.18
CA VAL A 433 -21.59 -42.05 -5.15
C VAL A 433 -20.74 -43.20 -4.64
N LEU A 434 -20.22 -43.12 -3.41
CA LEU A 434 -19.39 -44.18 -2.84
C LEU A 434 -20.17 -45.49 -2.68
N ARG A 435 -21.44 -45.43 -2.23
CA ARG A 435 -22.31 -46.61 -2.14
C ARG A 435 -22.60 -47.25 -3.50
N TYR A 436 -22.85 -46.42 -4.52
CA TYR A 436 -23.03 -46.90 -5.88
C TYR A 436 -21.77 -47.64 -6.37
N LEU A 437 -20.60 -47.02 -6.22
CA LEU A 437 -19.33 -47.59 -6.67
C LEU A 437 -18.95 -48.87 -5.90
N GLU A 438 -19.25 -48.95 -4.60
CA GLU A 438 -19.10 -50.17 -3.81
C GLU A 438 -20.02 -51.29 -4.31
N SER A 439 -21.27 -50.99 -4.69
CA SER A 439 -22.20 -51.99 -5.24
C SER A 439 -21.79 -52.53 -6.61
N GLU A 440 -21.03 -51.76 -7.38
CA GLU A 440 -20.53 -52.15 -8.71
C GLU A 440 -19.18 -52.87 -8.67
N SER A 441 -18.51 -52.88 -7.52
CA SER A 441 -17.18 -53.49 -7.31
C SER A 441 -17.25 -54.92 -6.74
N ASN A 442 -18.40 -55.33 -6.22
CA ASN A 442 -18.70 -56.70 -5.77
C ASN A 442 -19.42 -57.49 -6.86
#